data_AF-A9DU62-F1
#
_entry.id   AF-A9DU62-F1
#
_cell.length_a   1.000
_cell.length_b   1.000
_cell.length_c   1.000
_cell.angle_alpha   90.00
_cell.angle_beta   90.00
_cell.angle_gamma   90.00
#
_symmetry.space_group_name_H-M   'P 1'
#
loop_
_entity.id
_entity.type
_entity.pdbx_description
1 polymer ?
#
loop_
_entity_poly.entity_id
_entity_poly.type
_entity_poly.pdbx_seq_one_letter_code
_entity_poly.pdbx_strand_id
1 'polypeptide(L)'
;MKQLFKALSLLVFALLLSVIACRQDDVSDQSENTQALTPKFIIHIQNGDHLRNLNPTIFQKLEETSRHTSALIPTEDTTQGTNFSLDLNTIQIIERNNYTQYTTSVLGHNQQETHLINYMLLDYDDGEQYQFLLKYPRIITDEGIHLDRTNAVMEPISGDVIFQRESVPRGVAPCLEGVPVLVESSQEYQCTQYACTGLGHALGEECECGDVNSSCSRAYEQCLWVVIDRWECSGGGTSGSGTGGATGGNTNNDVNDNTDNDDPLETVPLLSAKEEIERCMNSSLSPLLSQTQLDWFDSIDQAQTITMNNYLKADNCSQEAKLFMLEAVEVMIIENINFEDFMKLKVDNLLVDNPLALLEIDCDQIQQWQTLAQHTAPSSVQSKIDSLPSSWTNDFYIQELDNAGGTAVNMDYFGVKITNLPVKPNTNPPSRYTANEYLNYIRRNFNDFVDGSTFQPYCEIESMCETETNLWASNNPTGSIIYIDIPGDDGVVVCSKYTNSYWYFMTMNSPHAGNHPVSGTRQFGYEVNNDGSYNFFVRGVDRFNNNGIENLIYVFSLGGDVFAGSDDLWESFQTKLKTHVNNNLGTSTTIEPIKNRPDYKKVKKVLKGELPITKLGCDD
;
A
#
# COMPACT_ATOMS: atom_id res chain seq x y z
N MET A 1 -29.68 -31.82 -52.92
CA MET A 1 -29.07 -30.47 -52.75
C MET A 1 -28.74 -30.08 -51.30
N LYS A 2 -29.51 -30.48 -50.26
CA LYS A 2 -29.17 -30.13 -48.85
C LYS A 2 -28.03 -30.95 -48.21
N GLN A 3 -27.64 -32.09 -48.77
CA GLN A 3 -26.49 -32.86 -48.28
C GLN A 3 -25.15 -32.47 -48.92
N LEU A 4 -25.16 -31.79 -50.07
CA LEU A 4 -23.94 -31.29 -50.72
C LEU A 4 -23.33 -30.08 -49.99
N PHE A 5 -24.17 -29.30 -49.29
CA PHE A 5 -23.70 -28.10 -48.56
C PHE A 5 -23.04 -28.41 -47.21
N LYS A 6 -23.35 -29.56 -46.58
CA LYS A 6 -22.68 -29.96 -45.33
C LYS A 6 -21.30 -30.56 -45.55
N ALA A 7 -21.07 -31.23 -46.67
CA ALA A 7 -19.76 -31.76 -47.04
C ALA A 7 -18.76 -30.66 -47.44
N LEU A 8 -19.25 -29.58 -48.08
CA LEU A 8 -18.39 -28.46 -48.50
C LEU A 8 -17.92 -27.62 -47.31
N SER A 9 -18.74 -27.46 -46.26
CA SER A 9 -18.37 -26.69 -45.07
C SER A 9 -17.32 -27.38 -44.19
N LEU A 10 -17.29 -28.72 -44.17
CA LEU A 10 -16.26 -29.50 -43.47
C LEU A 10 -14.93 -29.56 -44.24
N LEU A 11 -14.99 -29.53 -45.57
CA LEU A 11 -13.79 -29.50 -46.41
C LEU A 11 -13.07 -28.13 -46.33
N VAL A 12 -13.82 -27.04 -46.22
CA VAL A 12 -13.26 -25.68 -46.08
C VAL A 12 -12.63 -25.46 -44.71
N PHE A 13 -13.18 -26.05 -43.64
CA PHE A 13 -12.61 -25.96 -42.29
C PHE A 13 -11.34 -26.82 -42.12
N ALA A 14 -11.27 -27.98 -42.79
CA ALA A 14 -10.06 -28.81 -42.82
C ALA A 14 -8.93 -28.19 -43.67
N LEU A 15 -9.26 -27.47 -44.76
CA LEU A 15 -8.26 -26.77 -45.58
C LEU A 15 -7.72 -25.50 -44.90
N LEU A 16 -8.50 -24.85 -44.03
CA LEU A 16 -8.05 -23.70 -43.24
C LEU A 16 -7.11 -24.09 -42.10
N LEU A 17 -7.22 -25.32 -41.56
CA LEU A 17 -6.31 -25.84 -40.53
C LEU A 17 -4.98 -26.36 -41.11
N SER A 18 -4.90 -26.66 -42.41
CA SER A 18 -3.66 -27.11 -43.07
C SER A 18 -2.76 -25.99 -43.60
N VAL A 19 -3.16 -24.71 -43.47
CA VAL A 19 -2.37 -23.55 -43.93
C VAL A 19 -1.67 -22.81 -42.77
N ILE A 20 -1.86 -23.26 -41.52
CA ILE A 20 -1.17 -22.73 -40.33
C ILE A 20 0.06 -23.60 -39.94
N ALA A 21 0.26 -24.74 -40.60
CA ALA A 21 1.49 -25.52 -40.47
C ALA A 21 2.30 -25.43 -41.79
N CYS A 22 3.55 -24.98 -41.68
CA CYS A 22 4.56 -24.83 -42.74
C CYS A 22 4.55 -23.51 -43.54
N ARG A 23 5.25 -22.48 -43.01
CA ARG A 23 6.39 -21.88 -43.71
C ARG A 23 7.09 -20.83 -42.84
N GLN A 24 8.25 -21.19 -42.28
CA GLN A 24 9.44 -20.34 -42.28
C GLN A 24 10.68 -21.22 -42.09
N ASP A 25 11.15 -21.81 -43.19
CA ASP A 25 12.52 -22.32 -43.27
C ASP A 25 13.41 -21.12 -43.62
N ASP A 26 13.78 -20.33 -42.61
CA ASP A 26 14.95 -19.48 -42.70
C ASP A 26 16.14 -20.30 -42.19
N VAL A 27 17.07 -20.58 -43.10
CA VAL A 27 18.36 -21.19 -42.83
C VAL A 27 19.12 -20.24 -41.90
N SER A 28 19.00 -20.45 -40.60
CA SER A 28 19.92 -19.89 -39.62
C SER A 28 21.11 -20.83 -39.52
N ASP A 29 22.29 -20.35 -39.93
CA ASP A 29 23.56 -20.92 -39.51
C ASP A 29 23.55 -21.09 -37.99
N GLN A 30 23.39 -22.34 -37.53
CA GLN A 30 23.74 -22.74 -36.18
C GLN A 30 25.27 -22.73 -36.09
N SER A 31 25.85 -21.54 -35.91
CA SER A 31 26.93 -21.47 -34.94
C SER A 31 26.28 -21.75 -33.59
N GLU A 32 26.59 -22.89 -32.98
CA GLU A 32 26.46 -23.09 -31.54
C GLU A 32 27.27 -21.98 -30.86
N ASN A 33 26.64 -20.83 -30.72
CA ASN A 33 27.08 -19.80 -29.81
C ASN A 33 26.56 -20.28 -28.46
N THR A 34 27.40 -21.00 -27.74
CA THR A 34 27.27 -21.22 -26.30
C THR A 34 27.23 -19.83 -25.66
N GLN A 35 26.07 -19.18 -25.67
CA GLN A 35 25.82 -18.05 -24.81
C GLN A 35 25.97 -18.62 -23.40
N ALA A 36 27.14 -18.37 -22.80
CA ALA A 36 27.37 -18.63 -21.40
C ALA A 36 26.15 -18.09 -20.66
N LEU A 37 25.39 -18.98 -20.01
CA LEU A 37 24.31 -18.61 -19.13
C LEU A 37 24.91 -17.61 -18.15
N THR A 38 24.56 -16.34 -18.28
CA THR A 38 25.02 -15.31 -17.35
C THR A 38 24.59 -15.77 -15.96
N PRO A 39 25.53 -15.87 -14.99
CA PRO A 39 25.23 -16.40 -13.68
C PRO A 39 24.05 -15.67 -13.06
N LYS A 40 23.07 -16.43 -12.57
CA LYS A 40 21.93 -15.89 -11.84
C LYS A 40 22.47 -15.26 -10.55
N PHE A 41 22.28 -13.95 -10.35
CA PHE A 41 22.47 -13.29 -9.04
C PHE A 41 21.14 -12.66 -8.68
N ILE A 42 20.33 -13.36 -7.90
CA ILE A 42 19.03 -12.84 -7.46
C ILE A 42 19.07 -12.69 -5.95
N ILE A 43 18.70 -11.50 -5.48
CA ILE A 43 18.62 -11.17 -4.05
C ILE A 43 17.14 -11.11 -3.66
N HIS A 44 16.77 -11.89 -2.67
CA HIS A 44 15.47 -11.83 -2.01
C HIS A 44 15.65 -11.41 -0.55
N ILE A 45 14.70 -10.66 0.00
CA ILE A 45 14.58 -10.39 1.43
C ILE A 45 13.24 -10.93 1.89
N GLN A 46 13.24 -11.79 2.91
CA GLN A 46 12.04 -12.43 3.42
C GLN A 46 12.03 -12.45 4.95
N ASN A 47 10.83 -12.45 5.54
CA ASN A 47 10.67 -12.73 6.96
C ASN A 47 10.79 -14.24 7.24
N GLY A 48 11.26 -14.59 8.43
CA GLY A 48 11.37 -15.96 8.91
C GLY A 48 10.09 -16.78 8.81
N ASP A 49 8.92 -16.23 9.09
CA ASP A 49 7.65 -16.96 8.95
C ASP A 49 7.34 -17.31 7.48
N HIS A 50 7.76 -16.46 6.55
CA HIS A 50 7.67 -16.77 5.12
C HIS A 50 8.61 -17.93 4.76
N LEU A 51 9.87 -17.86 5.20
CA LEU A 51 10.84 -18.93 4.98
C LEU A 51 10.42 -20.24 5.67
N ARG A 52 9.76 -20.17 6.84
CA ARG A 52 9.19 -21.32 7.55
C ARG A 52 8.20 -22.09 6.68
N ASN A 53 7.43 -21.40 5.85
CA ASN A 53 6.47 -22.03 4.95
C ASN A 53 7.12 -22.52 3.66
N LEU A 54 8.00 -21.73 3.05
CA LEU A 54 8.66 -22.07 1.78
C LEU A 54 9.73 -23.16 1.94
N ASN A 55 10.57 -23.03 2.97
CA ASN A 55 11.65 -23.94 3.27
C ASN A 55 11.74 -24.19 4.79
N PRO A 56 10.78 -24.97 5.35
CA PRO A 56 10.70 -25.22 6.79
C PRO A 56 11.99 -25.83 7.37
N THR A 57 12.70 -26.63 6.58
CA THR A 57 13.95 -27.26 7.00
C THR A 57 15.06 -26.23 7.18
N ILE A 58 15.23 -25.29 6.26
CA ILE A 58 16.21 -24.21 6.42
C ILE A 58 15.81 -23.28 7.56
N PHE A 59 14.54 -22.89 7.65
CA PHE A 59 14.08 -22.05 8.73
C PHE A 59 14.32 -22.69 10.11
N GLN A 60 14.00 -23.97 10.27
CA GLN A 60 14.24 -24.72 11.51
C GLN A 60 15.73 -24.70 11.87
N LYS A 61 16.63 -24.85 10.89
CA LYS A 61 18.08 -24.77 11.13
C LYS A 61 18.48 -23.38 11.64
N LEU A 62 17.99 -22.30 11.03
CA LEU A 62 18.24 -20.94 11.49
C LEU A 62 17.70 -20.71 12.92
N GLU A 63 16.49 -21.21 13.22
CA GLU A 63 15.88 -21.13 14.54
C GLU A 63 16.68 -21.90 15.60
N GLU A 64 17.15 -23.11 15.28
CA GLU A 64 17.97 -23.94 16.15
C GLU A 64 19.34 -23.30 16.40
N THR A 65 20.00 -22.78 15.36
CA THR A 65 21.25 -22.01 15.48
C THR A 65 21.06 -20.82 16.39
N SER A 66 19.98 -20.05 16.21
CA SER A 66 19.65 -18.89 17.05
C SER A 66 19.48 -19.25 18.54
N ARG A 67 18.99 -20.45 18.86
CA ARG A 67 18.80 -20.95 20.24
C ARG A 67 20.06 -21.54 20.88
N HIS A 68 20.99 -22.09 20.10
CA HIS A 68 22.11 -22.90 20.62
C HIS A 68 23.49 -22.25 20.47
N THR A 69 23.57 -20.93 20.34
CA THR A 69 24.83 -20.19 20.08
C THR A 69 25.93 -20.39 21.12
N SER A 70 25.57 -20.70 22.38
CA SER A 70 26.53 -21.05 23.44
C SER A 70 27.34 -22.32 23.15
N ALA A 71 26.85 -23.20 22.28
CA ALA A 71 27.47 -24.51 21.98
C ALA A 71 28.22 -24.54 20.63
N LEU A 72 28.18 -23.46 19.84
CA LEU A 72 28.59 -23.43 18.43
C LEU A 72 30.01 -22.89 18.19
N ILE A 73 30.80 -22.61 19.23
CA ILE A 73 32.20 -22.19 19.09
C ILE A 73 33.08 -22.95 20.09
N PRO A 74 33.57 -24.16 19.74
CA PRO A 74 34.67 -24.81 20.45
C PRO A 74 35.96 -24.53 19.68
N THR A 75 36.63 -23.42 19.98
CA THR A 75 38.06 -23.28 19.68
C THR A 75 38.83 -23.25 21.00
N GLU A 76 39.95 -23.98 21.04
CA GLU A 76 40.72 -24.31 22.25
C GLU A 76 41.29 -23.10 23.03
N ASP A 77 41.01 -21.85 22.62
CA ASP A 77 41.69 -20.66 23.14
C ASP A 77 40.77 -19.50 23.58
N THR A 78 39.43 -19.65 23.54
CA THR A 78 38.52 -18.61 24.06
C THR A 78 37.55 -19.16 25.11
N THR A 79 37.89 -18.95 26.39
CA THR A 79 37.08 -19.31 27.57
C THR A 79 35.77 -18.53 27.72
N GLN A 80 35.27 -17.86 26.69
CA GLN A 80 33.97 -17.18 26.69
C GLN A 80 33.27 -17.44 25.35
N GLY A 81 32.41 -18.45 25.30
CA GLY A 81 31.45 -18.58 24.21
C GLY A 81 30.59 -17.31 24.17
N THR A 82 30.58 -16.63 23.04
CA THR A 82 29.74 -15.44 22.84
C THR A 82 28.33 -15.90 22.53
N ASN A 83 27.41 -15.71 23.47
CA ASN A 83 26.00 -15.92 23.18
C ASN A 83 25.53 -14.86 22.19
N PHE A 84 24.88 -15.28 21.12
CA PHE A 84 24.20 -14.41 20.17
C PHE A 84 22.85 -15.02 19.78
N SER A 85 22.03 -14.29 19.04
CA SER A 85 20.83 -14.81 18.38
C SER A 85 20.76 -14.28 16.96
N LEU A 86 19.92 -14.86 16.11
CA LEU A 86 19.72 -14.42 14.73
C LEU A 86 18.46 -13.57 14.60
N ASP A 87 18.52 -12.50 13.82
CA ASP A 87 17.36 -11.67 13.44
C ASP A 87 16.56 -12.34 12.32
N LEU A 88 15.73 -13.31 12.69
CA LEU A 88 14.92 -14.04 11.72
C LEU A 88 13.77 -13.20 11.13
N ASN A 89 13.61 -11.93 11.50
CA ASN A 89 12.62 -11.07 10.87
C ASN A 89 13.08 -10.58 9.49
N THR A 90 14.39 -10.59 9.23
CA THR A 90 14.99 -10.19 7.95
C THR A 90 16.04 -11.22 7.52
N ILE A 91 15.71 -12.00 6.50
CA ILE A 91 16.59 -13.02 5.91
C ILE A 91 16.85 -12.64 4.46
N GLN A 92 18.10 -12.38 4.14
CA GLN A 92 18.57 -12.21 2.77
C GLN A 92 18.87 -13.57 2.15
N ILE A 93 18.27 -13.84 1.01
CA ILE A 93 18.47 -15.06 0.24
C ILE A 93 19.12 -14.66 -1.07
N ILE A 94 20.29 -15.21 -1.36
CA ILE A 94 20.95 -15.00 -2.65
C ILE A 94 21.06 -16.34 -3.36
N GLU A 95 20.46 -16.42 -4.54
CA GLU A 95 20.48 -17.61 -5.39
C GLU A 95 21.58 -17.47 -6.45
N ARG A 96 22.46 -18.48 -6.50
CA ARG A 96 23.47 -18.72 -7.54
C ARG A 96 23.13 -19.98 -8.34
N ASN A 97 23.96 -20.34 -9.32
CA ASN A 97 23.75 -21.51 -10.15
C ASN A 97 24.00 -22.83 -9.41
N ASN A 98 24.86 -22.83 -8.39
CA ASN A 98 25.30 -24.03 -7.66
C ASN A 98 25.02 -23.97 -6.14
N TYR A 99 24.57 -22.82 -5.62
CA TYR A 99 24.25 -22.66 -4.21
C TYR A 99 23.13 -21.63 -3.97
N THR A 100 22.50 -21.75 -2.80
CA THR A 100 21.65 -20.72 -2.20
C THR A 100 22.25 -20.33 -0.84
N GLN A 101 22.41 -19.04 -0.58
CA GLN A 101 22.80 -18.55 0.76
C GLN A 101 21.63 -17.90 1.48
N TYR A 102 21.62 -18.03 2.80
CA TYR A 102 20.67 -17.43 3.73
C TYR A 102 21.43 -16.62 4.76
N THR A 103 21.34 -15.30 4.67
CA THR A 103 22.10 -14.33 5.47
C THR A 103 21.16 -13.55 6.39
N THR A 104 21.49 -13.43 7.67
CA THR A 104 20.69 -12.69 8.67
C THR A 104 21.60 -11.96 9.66
N SER A 105 21.12 -10.86 10.23
CA SER A 105 21.87 -10.09 11.22
C SER A 105 22.02 -10.85 12.54
N VAL A 106 23.18 -10.72 13.16
CA VAL A 106 23.49 -11.31 14.47
C VAL A 106 23.22 -10.30 15.58
N LEU A 107 22.46 -10.72 16.60
CA LEU A 107 22.07 -9.91 17.75
C LEU A 107 22.76 -10.41 19.02
N GLY A 108 23.14 -9.50 19.92
CA GLY A 108 23.69 -9.80 21.24
C GLY A 108 25.16 -10.22 21.27
N HIS A 109 25.85 -10.26 20.12
CA HIS A 109 27.27 -10.62 20.06
C HIS A 109 28.13 -9.52 20.68
N ASN A 110 29.15 -9.88 21.46
CA ASN A 110 30.03 -8.92 22.15
C ASN A 110 30.83 -7.97 21.25
N GLN A 111 30.90 -8.23 19.94
CA GLN A 111 31.61 -7.42 18.94
C GLN A 111 30.65 -6.59 18.10
N GLN A 112 29.33 -6.72 18.29
CA GLN A 112 28.30 -6.06 17.49
C GLN A 112 28.39 -4.52 17.50
N GLU A 113 29.05 -3.92 18.49
CA GLU A 113 29.31 -2.47 18.55
C GLU A 113 30.41 -2.04 17.58
N THR A 114 31.40 -2.90 17.39
CA THR A 114 32.61 -2.61 16.61
C THR A 114 32.59 -3.27 15.23
N HIS A 115 31.63 -4.16 14.98
CA HIS A 115 31.49 -4.90 13.74
C HIS A 115 30.02 -5.00 13.35
N LEU A 116 29.74 -4.91 12.05
CA LEU A 116 28.54 -5.54 11.50
C LEU A 116 28.80 -7.05 11.46
N ILE A 117 27.89 -7.83 12.03
CA ILE A 117 27.99 -9.29 12.06
C ILE A 117 26.75 -9.88 11.40
N ASN A 118 26.95 -10.60 10.31
CA ASN A 118 25.92 -11.39 9.67
C ASN A 118 26.23 -12.88 9.82
N TYR A 119 25.22 -13.67 10.12
CA TYR A 119 25.29 -15.11 10.00
C TYR A 119 24.92 -15.49 8.58
N MET A 120 25.66 -16.41 7.98
CA MET A 120 25.41 -16.94 6.64
C MET A 120 25.33 -18.46 6.70
N LEU A 121 24.23 -19.03 6.20
CA LEU A 121 24.09 -20.45 5.88
C LEU A 121 24.15 -20.62 4.36
N LEU A 122 25.12 -21.38 3.89
CA LEU A 122 25.32 -21.72 2.49
C LEU A 122 24.79 -23.14 2.24
N ASP A 123 23.94 -23.31 1.23
CA ASP A 123 23.28 -24.58 0.88
C ASP A 123 23.53 -24.88 -0.60
N TYR A 124 24.34 -25.90 -0.89
CA TYR A 124 24.69 -26.30 -2.25
C TYR A 124 23.66 -27.28 -2.82
N ASP A 125 23.56 -27.34 -4.14
CA ASP A 125 22.60 -28.20 -4.85
C ASP A 125 22.84 -29.71 -4.62
N ASP A 126 24.05 -30.09 -4.21
CA ASP A 126 24.40 -31.46 -3.81
C ASP A 126 24.00 -31.81 -2.36
N GLY A 127 23.44 -30.84 -1.64
CA GLY A 127 22.99 -30.93 -0.26
C GLY A 127 24.07 -30.65 0.78
N GLU A 128 25.28 -30.24 0.37
CA GLU A 128 26.30 -29.79 1.31
C GLU A 128 25.96 -28.42 1.89
N GLN A 129 26.25 -28.22 3.18
CA GLN A 129 25.89 -27.01 3.90
C GLN A 129 27.00 -26.48 4.77
N TYR A 130 27.16 -25.16 4.77
CA TYR A 130 28.23 -24.46 5.48
C TYR A 130 27.71 -23.24 6.21
N GLN A 131 28.32 -22.90 7.35
CA GLN A 131 27.85 -21.81 8.21
C GLN A 131 29.01 -20.90 8.59
N PHE A 132 28.78 -19.59 8.49
CA PHE A 132 29.80 -18.58 8.74
C PHE A 132 29.24 -17.40 9.53
N LEU A 133 30.12 -16.74 10.29
CA LEU A 133 29.93 -15.36 10.74
C LEU A 133 30.75 -14.44 9.82
N LEU A 134 30.05 -13.64 9.04
CA LEU A 134 30.63 -12.53 8.28
C LEU A 134 30.78 -11.35 9.23
N LYS A 135 32.01 -10.92 9.49
CA LYS A 135 32.32 -9.79 10.36
C LYS A 135 32.97 -8.67 9.55
N TYR A 136 32.35 -7.51 9.55
CA TYR A 136 32.86 -6.31 8.92
C TYR A 136 33.17 -5.28 10.01
N PRO A 137 34.46 -4.98 10.28
CA PRO A 137 34.81 -3.96 11.27
C PRO A 137 34.19 -2.61 10.89
N ARG A 138 33.78 -1.84 11.88
CA ARG A 138 33.22 -0.50 11.69
C ARG A 138 34.31 0.55 11.84
N ILE A 139 34.41 1.44 10.86
CA ILE A 139 35.23 2.65 10.90
C ILE A 139 34.32 3.82 11.19
N ILE A 140 34.53 4.48 12.33
CA ILE A 140 33.81 5.70 12.69
C ILE A 140 34.61 6.88 12.16
N THR A 141 33.99 7.66 11.28
CA THR A 141 34.55 8.90 10.72
C THR A 141 33.60 10.06 10.99
N ASP A 142 34.04 11.29 10.68
CA ASP A 142 33.17 12.47 10.74
C ASP A 142 32.00 12.40 9.73
N GLU A 143 32.11 11.55 8.71
CA GLU A 143 31.07 11.30 7.69
C GLU A 143 30.11 10.15 8.08
N GLY A 144 30.32 9.53 9.25
CA GLY A 144 29.50 8.45 9.78
C GLY A 144 30.26 7.12 9.91
N ILE A 145 29.48 6.05 10.05
CA ILE A 145 29.98 4.68 10.21
C ILE A 145 30.14 4.02 8.84
N HIS A 146 31.34 3.55 8.55
CA HIS A 146 31.66 2.78 7.33
C HIS A 146 32.08 1.36 7.68
N LEU A 147 31.86 0.42 6.75
CA LEU A 147 32.37 -0.94 6.89
C LEU A 147 33.79 -1.02 6.33
N ASP A 148 34.73 -1.48 7.16
CA ASP A 148 36.10 -1.82 6.77
C ASP A 148 36.12 -3.16 6.01
N ARG A 149 35.80 -3.10 4.73
CA ARG A 149 35.78 -4.30 3.89
C ARG A 149 37.16 -4.93 3.77
N THR A 150 38.23 -4.13 3.77
CA THR A 150 39.61 -4.64 3.68
C THR A 150 39.97 -5.55 4.85
N ASN A 151 39.38 -5.33 6.02
CA ASN A 151 39.56 -6.16 7.20
C ASN A 151 38.34 -7.04 7.51
N ALA A 152 37.44 -7.23 6.55
CA ALA A 152 36.31 -8.13 6.72
C ALA A 152 36.80 -9.58 6.77
N VAL A 153 36.19 -10.36 7.65
CA VAL A 153 36.52 -11.77 7.84
C VAL A 153 35.28 -12.63 7.80
N MET A 154 35.39 -13.80 7.19
CA MET A 154 34.39 -14.85 7.24
C MET A 154 34.89 -15.87 8.26
N GLU A 155 34.20 -16.09 9.37
CA GLU A 155 34.60 -17.04 10.40
C GLU A 155 33.74 -18.30 10.32
N PRO A 156 34.30 -19.49 10.11
CA PRO A 156 33.51 -20.72 10.06
C PRO A 156 32.96 -21.06 11.45
N ILE A 157 31.70 -21.47 11.50
CA ILE A 157 31.05 -21.95 12.73
C ILE A 157 31.19 -23.47 12.78
N SER A 158 31.64 -24.02 13.92
CA SER A 158 31.90 -25.46 14.13
C SER A 158 31.23 -25.97 15.42
N GLY A 159 30.64 -27.17 15.46
CA GLY A 159 29.99 -27.70 16.66
C GLY A 159 29.06 -28.90 16.41
N ASP A 160 28.70 -29.64 17.47
CA ASP A 160 27.89 -30.87 17.39
C ASP A 160 26.41 -30.62 17.03
N VAL A 161 25.96 -29.37 17.11
CA VAL A 161 24.62 -28.93 16.68
C VAL A 161 24.59 -28.62 15.17
N ILE A 162 25.71 -28.84 14.49
CA ILE A 162 25.83 -28.72 13.04
C ILE A 162 25.45 -30.07 12.42
N PHE A 163 24.49 -30.05 11.50
CA PHE A 163 24.12 -31.18 10.67
C PHE A 163 25.22 -31.48 9.63
N GLN A 164 26.46 -31.73 10.05
CA GLN A 164 27.45 -32.35 9.19
C GLN A 164 27.03 -33.80 8.98
N ARG A 165 26.97 -34.23 7.72
CA ARG A 165 26.99 -35.66 7.39
C ARG A 165 28.24 -36.24 8.08
N GLU A 166 28.06 -37.25 8.94
CA GLU A 166 29.07 -37.85 9.84
C GLU A 166 30.38 -38.38 9.16
N SER A 167 30.68 -38.03 7.92
CA SER A 167 31.72 -38.68 7.12
C SER A 167 32.59 -37.78 6.24
N VAL A 168 32.56 -36.45 6.37
CA VAL A 168 33.50 -35.59 5.62
C VAL A 168 34.78 -35.37 6.46
N PRO A 169 35.96 -35.86 6.01
CA PRO A 169 37.23 -35.63 6.69
C PRO A 169 37.55 -34.14 6.73
N ARG A 170 38.13 -33.68 7.85
CA ARG A 170 38.51 -32.27 8.13
C ARG A 170 39.16 -31.57 6.92
N GLY A 171 38.34 -30.79 6.23
CA GLY A 171 38.68 -29.74 5.28
C GLY A 171 37.41 -28.88 5.20
N VAL A 172 37.52 -27.58 5.50
CA VAL A 172 36.34 -26.71 5.66
C VAL A 172 35.90 -26.26 4.27
N ALA A 173 35.27 -27.17 3.51
CA ALA A 173 34.60 -26.78 2.27
C ALA A 173 33.71 -25.53 2.54
N PRO A 174 33.59 -24.56 1.60
CA PRO A 174 34.00 -24.61 0.20
C PRO A 174 35.53 -24.56 -0.03
N CYS A 175 36.33 -24.28 0.99
CA CYS A 175 37.79 -24.33 0.89
C CYS A 175 38.35 -25.67 1.37
N LEU A 176 38.91 -26.47 0.45
CA LEU A 176 39.59 -27.73 0.81
C LEU A 176 40.60 -27.54 1.96
N GLU A 177 41.31 -26.40 1.96
CA GLU A 177 42.13 -25.92 3.07
C GLU A 177 41.94 -24.41 3.26
N GLY A 178 41.67 -23.98 4.50
CA GLY A 178 41.58 -22.57 4.87
C GLY A 178 40.16 -22.04 5.00
N VAL A 179 40.04 -20.71 4.99
CA VAL A 179 38.80 -19.96 5.17
C VAL A 179 38.70 -18.97 4.01
N PRO A 180 37.50 -18.74 3.42
CA PRO A 180 37.35 -17.75 2.36
C PRO A 180 37.87 -16.38 2.81
N VAL A 181 38.65 -15.73 1.95
CA VAL A 181 39.17 -14.38 2.15
C VAL A 181 38.53 -13.43 1.15
N LEU A 182 38.21 -12.21 1.60
CA LEU A 182 37.66 -11.19 0.71
C LEU A 182 38.74 -10.79 -0.30
N VAL A 183 38.45 -10.94 -1.59
CA VAL A 183 39.37 -10.56 -2.68
C VAL A 183 38.98 -9.29 -3.39
N GLU A 184 37.67 -9.02 -3.47
CA GLU A 184 37.12 -7.92 -4.24
C GLU A 184 35.80 -7.45 -3.63
N SER A 185 35.57 -6.14 -3.67
CA SER A 185 34.26 -5.53 -3.43
C SER A 185 33.89 -4.67 -4.63
N SER A 186 32.78 -4.96 -5.29
CA SER A 186 32.27 -4.20 -6.44
C SER A 186 30.93 -3.54 -6.12
N GLN A 187 30.66 -2.37 -6.68
CA GLN A 187 29.31 -1.80 -6.69
C GLN A 187 28.59 -2.25 -7.95
N GLU A 188 27.44 -2.86 -7.77
CA GLU A 188 26.61 -3.36 -8.86
C GLU A 188 25.16 -2.91 -8.68
N TYR A 189 24.51 -2.58 -9.79
CA TYR A 189 23.11 -2.21 -9.78
C TYR A 189 22.26 -3.48 -9.77
N GLN A 190 21.61 -3.75 -8.64
CA GLN A 190 20.87 -4.99 -8.42
C GLN A 190 19.45 -4.70 -7.92
N CYS A 191 18.51 -5.54 -8.34
CA CYS A 191 17.14 -5.51 -7.87
C CYS A 191 16.96 -6.52 -6.74
N THR A 192 16.54 -6.04 -5.58
CA THR A 192 16.23 -6.85 -4.41
C THR A 192 14.72 -7.03 -4.31
N GLN A 193 14.30 -8.28 -4.17
CA GLN A 193 12.88 -8.64 -4.08
C GLN A 193 12.47 -8.85 -2.63
N TYR A 194 11.57 -8.02 -2.12
CA TYR A 194 11.04 -8.10 -0.77
C TYR A 194 9.75 -8.91 -0.79
N ALA A 195 9.70 -10.01 -0.03
CA ALA A 195 8.48 -10.80 0.15
C ALA A 195 7.51 -10.11 1.12
N CYS A 196 6.27 -10.58 1.14
CA CYS A 196 5.29 -10.15 2.13
C CYS A 196 5.73 -10.46 3.55
N THR A 197 5.26 -9.67 4.51
CA THR A 197 5.32 -10.00 5.94
C THR A 197 4.22 -10.98 6.39
N GLY A 198 3.36 -11.45 5.47
CA GLY A 198 2.28 -12.43 5.70
C GLY A 198 2.57 -13.85 5.17
N LEU A 199 1.54 -14.60 4.77
CA LEU A 199 1.65 -16.02 4.34
C LEU A 199 2.45 -16.28 3.06
N GLY A 200 3.01 -15.25 2.42
CA GLY A 200 3.92 -15.39 1.30
C GLY A 200 3.27 -15.57 -0.05
N HIS A 201 3.67 -14.73 -1.00
CA HIS A 201 3.25 -14.86 -2.39
C HIS A 201 4.28 -14.22 -3.33
N ALA A 202 4.10 -14.40 -4.63
CA ALA A 202 5.03 -13.85 -5.63
C ALA A 202 4.90 -12.32 -5.78
N LEU A 203 5.90 -11.68 -6.40
CA LEU A 203 5.83 -10.27 -6.77
C LEU A 203 4.57 -10.00 -7.61
N GLY A 204 3.78 -9.00 -7.20
CA GLY A 204 2.56 -8.58 -7.88
C GLY A 204 1.26 -9.21 -7.38
N GLU A 205 1.32 -10.15 -6.45
CA GLU A 205 0.13 -10.72 -5.79
C GLU A 205 -0.28 -9.88 -4.56
N GLU A 206 -1.51 -10.05 -4.04
CA GLU A 206 -1.98 -9.37 -2.83
C GLU A 206 -1.71 -10.19 -1.57
N CYS A 207 -1.14 -9.57 -0.53
CA CYS A 207 -0.70 -10.32 0.64
C CYS A 207 -1.91 -10.74 1.47
N GLU A 208 -2.06 -12.06 1.65
CA GLU A 208 -2.95 -12.62 2.66
C GLU A 208 -2.33 -12.40 4.05
N CYS A 209 -2.60 -11.22 4.61
CA CYS A 209 -2.25 -10.88 5.97
C CYS A 209 -3.26 -11.54 6.93
N GLY A 210 -2.98 -12.76 7.40
CA GLY A 210 -3.78 -13.56 8.36
C GLY A 210 -5.14 -13.01 8.82
N ASP A 211 -5.36 -12.86 10.13
CA ASP A 211 -6.61 -12.28 10.64
C ASP A 211 -6.79 -10.84 10.14
N VAL A 212 -8.05 -10.42 9.97
CA VAL A 212 -8.51 -9.10 9.47
C VAL A 212 -7.86 -7.86 10.12
N ASN A 213 -7.14 -8.02 11.23
CA ASN A 213 -6.45 -6.94 11.96
C ASN A 213 -4.93 -6.92 11.78
N SER A 214 -4.32 -7.89 11.10
CA SER A 214 -2.88 -7.90 10.84
C SER A 214 -2.60 -7.19 9.51
N SER A 215 -1.77 -6.14 9.53
CA SER A 215 -1.37 -5.49 8.30
C SER A 215 0.01 -5.97 7.87
N CYS A 216 0.08 -6.55 6.68
CA CYS A 216 1.33 -6.99 6.09
C CYS A 216 1.69 -6.10 4.89
N SER A 217 2.99 -5.92 4.70
CA SER A 217 3.54 -5.12 3.60
C SER A 217 3.48 -5.94 2.32
N ARG A 218 3.07 -5.30 1.21
CA ARG A 218 3.05 -5.93 -0.13
C ARG A 218 4.45 -6.36 -0.53
N ALA A 219 4.56 -7.49 -1.24
CA ALA A 219 5.81 -7.82 -1.91
C ALA A 219 6.17 -6.71 -2.91
N TYR A 220 7.41 -6.24 -2.90
CA TYR A 220 7.89 -5.18 -3.79
C TYR A 220 9.32 -5.46 -4.24
N GLU A 221 9.71 -4.86 -5.37
CA GLU A 221 11.08 -4.92 -5.87
C GLU A 221 11.70 -3.53 -5.77
N GLN A 222 12.94 -3.47 -5.28
CA GLN A 222 13.71 -2.24 -5.20
C GLN A 222 15.07 -2.44 -5.88
N CYS A 223 15.37 -1.62 -6.87
CA CYS A 223 16.64 -1.65 -7.59
C CYS A 223 17.54 -0.51 -7.14
N LEU A 224 18.72 -0.85 -6.61
CA LEU A 224 19.69 0.10 -6.07
C LEU A 224 21.11 -0.40 -6.35
N TRP A 225 22.10 0.49 -6.20
CA TRP A 225 23.50 0.09 -6.15
C TRP A 225 23.76 -0.64 -4.83
N VAL A 226 24.11 -1.92 -4.92
CA VAL A 226 24.54 -2.74 -3.78
C VAL A 226 26.04 -2.98 -3.91
N VAL A 227 26.70 -3.19 -2.79
CA VAL A 227 28.12 -3.58 -2.81
C VAL A 227 28.18 -5.09 -2.61
N ILE A 228 28.73 -5.78 -3.60
CA ILE A 228 28.93 -7.23 -3.61
C ILE A 228 30.37 -7.50 -3.19
N ASP A 229 30.52 -8.37 -2.19
CA ASP A 229 31.78 -8.83 -1.65
C ASP A 229 32.09 -10.22 -2.18
N ARG A 230 33.17 -10.36 -2.96
CA ARG A 230 33.63 -11.65 -3.48
C ARG A 230 34.68 -12.26 -2.57
N TRP A 231 34.45 -13.51 -2.20
CA TRP A 231 35.31 -14.31 -1.34
C TRP A 231 35.94 -15.44 -2.14
N GLU A 232 37.23 -15.65 -1.98
CA GLU A 232 37.96 -16.76 -2.59
C GLU A 232 38.69 -17.57 -1.54
N CYS A 233 38.87 -18.86 -1.80
CA CYS A 233 39.70 -19.70 -0.95
C CYS A 233 41.16 -19.32 -1.14
N SER A 234 41.85 -18.98 -0.05
CA SER A 234 43.29 -18.72 -0.07
C SER A 234 44.06 -20.04 -0.26
N GLY A 235 44.02 -20.60 -1.47
CA GLY A 235 44.81 -21.76 -1.85
C GLY A 235 46.27 -21.37 -1.92
N GLY A 236 47.05 -21.79 -0.92
CA GLY A 236 48.50 -21.65 -0.90
C GLY A 236 49.14 -22.44 -2.02
N GLY A 237 49.11 -21.90 -3.24
CA GLY A 237 49.91 -22.38 -4.35
C GLY A 237 51.38 -22.15 -4.05
N THR A 238 51.99 -22.97 -3.20
CA THR A 238 53.45 -23.06 -3.13
C THR A 238 53.92 -23.49 -4.51
N SER A 239 54.46 -22.55 -5.27
CA SER A 239 55.14 -22.76 -6.54
C SER A 239 56.36 -23.66 -6.31
N GLY A 240 56.13 -24.96 -6.26
CA GLY A 240 57.17 -25.98 -6.18
C GLY A 240 57.89 -26.10 -7.52
N SER A 241 59.03 -25.41 -7.63
CA SER A 241 60.03 -25.68 -8.66
C SER A 241 60.63 -27.07 -8.42
N GLY A 242 59.99 -28.11 -8.97
CA GLY A 242 60.41 -29.51 -8.85
C GLY A 242 60.82 -30.10 -10.18
N THR A 243 62.10 -29.98 -10.53
CA THR A 243 62.72 -30.72 -11.64
C THR A 243 62.79 -32.22 -11.34
N GLY A 244 62.14 -33.02 -12.19
CA GLY A 244 62.57 -34.37 -12.59
C GLY A 244 62.34 -35.52 -11.60
N GLY A 245 61.48 -36.47 -11.99
CA GLY A 245 61.42 -37.78 -11.35
C GLY A 245 60.20 -38.61 -11.75
N ALA A 246 60.31 -39.33 -12.85
CA ALA A 246 59.32 -40.33 -13.25
C ALA A 246 59.30 -41.50 -12.24
N THR A 247 58.14 -41.81 -11.65
CA THR A 247 57.63 -43.18 -11.44
C THR A 247 56.21 -43.13 -10.86
N GLY A 248 55.34 -44.02 -11.33
CA GLY A 248 53.89 -43.91 -11.23
C GLY A 248 53.25 -44.16 -9.87
N GLY A 249 51.99 -43.72 -9.78
CA GLY A 249 51.11 -43.92 -8.63
C GLY A 249 49.79 -43.15 -8.77
N ASN A 250 48.86 -43.74 -9.52
CA ASN A 250 47.41 -43.54 -9.46
C ASN A 250 46.86 -42.09 -9.53
N THR A 251 46.82 -41.54 -10.75
CA THR A 251 46.02 -40.38 -11.11
C THR A 251 44.55 -40.80 -11.29
N ASN A 252 43.74 -40.71 -10.23
CA ASN A 252 42.32 -40.39 -10.40
C ASN A 252 42.24 -38.88 -10.66
N ASN A 253 42.61 -38.48 -11.88
CA ASN A 253 42.17 -37.20 -12.42
C ASN A 253 40.68 -37.39 -12.70
N ASP A 254 39.82 -36.81 -11.85
CA ASP A 254 38.45 -36.56 -12.27
C ASP A 254 38.53 -35.45 -13.32
N VAL A 255 38.42 -35.83 -14.60
CA VAL A 255 38.61 -34.95 -15.76
C VAL A 255 37.40 -34.00 -15.95
N ASN A 256 36.49 -33.93 -14.98
CA ASN A 256 35.29 -33.12 -15.03
C ASN A 256 35.26 -31.94 -14.05
N ASP A 257 36.32 -31.71 -13.27
CA ASP A 257 36.42 -30.52 -12.43
C ASP A 257 36.88 -29.33 -13.28
N ASN A 258 35.98 -28.86 -14.14
CA ASN A 258 36.17 -27.65 -14.91
C ASN A 258 35.97 -26.46 -13.96
N THR A 259 37.03 -26.09 -13.26
CA THR A 259 37.08 -24.96 -12.29
C THR A 259 36.62 -23.62 -12.87
N ASP A 260 36.40 -23.54 -14.18
CA ASP A 260 35.82 -22.37 -14.87
C ASP A 260 34.29 -22.28 -14.73
N ASN A 261 33.62 -23.24 -14.10
CA ASN A 261 32.16 -23.27 -13.90
C ASN A 261 31.70 -23.04 -12.45
N ASP A 262 32.62 -22.86 -11.50
CA ASP A 262 32.22 -22.60 -10.11
C ASP A 262 31.85 -21.12 -9.95
N ASP A 263 30.61 -20.85 -9.52
CA ASP A 263 30.20 -19.49 -9.21
C ASP A 263 31.05 -18.95 -8.04
N PRO A 264 31.54 -17.70 -8.11
CA PRO A 264 32.26 -17.10 -7.01
C PRO A 264 31.36 -16.98 -5.77
N LEU A 265 31.92 -17.26 -4.59
CA LEU A 265 31.21 -17.04 -3.33
C LEU A 265 31.09 -15.52 -3.11
N GLU A 266 29.91 -15.00 -3.33
CA GLU A 266 29.63 -13.57 -3.23
C GLU A 266 28.59 -13.28 -2.17
N THR A 267 28.77 -12.22 -1.38
CA THR A 267 27.86 -11.83 -0.30
C THR A 267 27.47 -10.35 -0.42
N VAL A 268 26.33 -9.97 0.13
CA VAL A 268 25.94 -8.56 0.27
C VAL A 268 25.72 -8.27 1.75
N PRO A 269 26.51 -7.38 2.39
CA PRO A 269 26.34 -7.07 3.81
C PRO A 269 24.90 -6.65 4.14
N LEU A 270 24.28 -7.35 5.08
CA LEU A 270 22.90 -7.11 5.50
C LEU A 270 22.92 -6.16 6.71
N LEU A 271 22.57 -4.90 6.48
CA LEU A 271 22.43 -3.91 7.55
C LEU A 271 21.08 -4.05 8.24
N SER A 272 21.06 -3.84 9.56
CA SER A 272 19.81 -3.67 10.31
C SER A 272 19.10 -2.37 9.93
N ALA A 273 17.79 -2.30 10.15
CA ALA A 273 17.02 -1.08 9.89
C ALA A 273 17.57 0.14 10.65
N LYS A 274 18.08 -0.06 11.88
CA LYS A 274 18.75 0.99 12.67
C LYS A 274 20.01 1.48 11.96
N GLU A 275 20.91 0.58 11.55
CA GLU A 275 22.14 0.96 10.84
C GLU A 275 21.84 1.64 9.50
N GLU A 276 20.78 1.23 8.80
CA GLU A 276 20.34 1.89 7.59
C GLU A 276 19.82 3.31 7.85
N ILE A 277 19.05 3.52 8.93
CA ILE A 277 18.66 4.86 9.40
C ILE A 277 19.90 5.67 9.74
N GLU A 278 20.82 5.14 10.55
CA GLU A 278 22.05 5.84 10.94
C GLU A 278 22.87 6.25 9.71
N ARG A 279 23.06 5.34 8.75
CA ARG A 279 23.75 5.63 7.50
C ARG A 279 23.02 6.69 6.69
N CYS A 280 21.70 6.60 6.60
CA CYS A 280 20.87 7.57 5.90
C CYS A 280 21.00 8.97 6.54
N MET A 281 20.76 9.05 7.85
CA MET A 281 20.78 10.28 8.63
C MET A 281 22.17 10.91 8.72
N ASN A 282 23.22 10.11 8.87
CA ASN A 282 24.58 10.60 9.05
C ASN A 282 25.36 10.77 7.74
N SER A 283 24.79 10.40 6.59
CA SER A 283 25.40 10.66 5.29
C SER A 283 25.51 12.17 5.03
N SER A 284 26.75 12.65 4.84
CA SER A 284 27.17 13.96 4.30
C SER A 284 26.05 15.01 4.20
N LEU A 285 26.02 15.93 5.19
CA LEU A 285 25.15 17.10 5.41
C LEU A 285 24.30 16.93 6.68
N SER A 286 24.38 17.93 7.57
CA SER A 286 23.52 18.04 8.75
C SER A 286 22.05 17.98 8.34
N PRO A 287 21.19 17.31 9.13
CA PRO A 287 21.38 17.10 10.57
C PRO A 287 21.72 15.65 10.98
N LEU A 288 22.56 15.51 12.02
CA LEU A 288 23.03 14.23 12.57
C LEU A 288 22.15 13.78 13.75
N LEU A 289 22.00 12.47 13.94
CA LEU A 289 21.39 11.92 15.15
C LEU A 289 22.32 12.13 16.36
N SER A 290 21.77 12.62 17.47
CA SER A 290 22.46 12.70 18.75
C SER A 290 22.61 11.32 19.39
N GLN A 291 23.58 11.16 20.31
CA GLN A 291 23.75 9.90 21.03
C GLN A 291 22.47 9.43 21.73
N THR A 292 21.72 10.35 22.34
CA THR A 292 20.44 10.03 22.98
C THR A 292 19.41 9.46 22.00
N GLN A 293 19.41 9.92 20.75
CA GLN A 293 18.51 9.40 19.71
C GLN A 293 18.98 8.02 19.22
N LEU A 294 20.29 7.79 19.12
CA LEU A 294 20.86 6.49 18.78
C LEU A 294 20.57 5.44 19.87
N ASP A 295 20.72 5.82 21.15
CA ASP A 295 20.38 4.97 22.30
C ASP A 295 18.88 4.68 22.33
N TRP A 296 18.04 5.64 21.94
CA TRP A 296 16.60 5.45 21.85
C TRP A 296 16.21 4.41 20.78
N PHE A 297 16.88 4.39 19.62
CA PHE A 297 16.66 3.35 18.61
C PHE A 297 16.94 1.93 19.12
N ASP A 298 17.80 1.75 20.14
CA ASP A 298 18.02 0.45 20.79
C ASP A 298 16.88 0.05 21.73
N SER A 299 16.06 1.01 22.15
CA SER A 299 14.99 0.81 23.12
C SER A 299 13.61 0.62 22.50
N ILE A 300 13.44 0.98 21.22
CA ILE A 300 12.15 0.90 20.54
C ILE A 300 11.91 -0.45 19.87
N ASP A 301 10.64 -0.72 19.57
CA ASP A 301 10.23 -1.90 18.86
C ASP A 301 10.82 -1.95 17.43
N GLN A 302 11.30 -3.13 17.04
CA GLN A 302 11.96 -3.33 15.74
C GLN A 302 11.04 -2.98 14.57
N ALA A 303 9.72 -3.21 14.68
CA ALA A 303 8.79 -2.88 13.61
C ALA A 303 8.69 -1.36 13.42
N GLN A 304 8.83 -0.55 14.48
CA GLN A 304 8.89 0.90 14.35
C GLN A 304 10.16 1.34 13.61
N THR A 305 11.31 0.79 13.98
CA THR A 305 12.59 1.08 13.30
C THR A 305 12.52 0.71 11.82
N ILE A 306 11.93 -0.44 11.48
CA ILE A 306 11.70 -0.84 10.08
C ILE A 306 10.82 0.16 9.35
N THR A 307 9.71 0.58 9.96
CA THR A 307 8.79 1.56 9.37
C THR A 307 9.49 2.91 9.11
N MET A 308 10.28 3.39 10.07
CA MET A 308 11.04 4.64 9.94
C MET A 308 12.09 4.55 8.83
N ASN A 309 12.78 3.42 8.73
CA ASN A 309 13.73 3.17 7.66
C ASN A 309 13.05 3.13 6.27
N ASN A 310 11.88 2.48 6.17
CA ASN A 310 11.09 2.46 4.95
C ASN A 310 10.65 3.87 4.52
N TYR A 311 10.24 4.72 5.47
CA TYR A 311 9.93 6.12 5.21
C TYR A 311 11.11 6.85 4.57
N LEU A 312 12.30 6.75 5.16
CA LEU A 312 13.52 7.38 4.63
C LEU A 312 13.88 6.86 3.24
N LYS A 313 13.80 5.54 3.04
CA LYS A 313 14.08 4.90 1.75
C LYS A 313 13.10 5.32 0.66
N ALA A 314 11.81 5.46 0.99
CA ALA A 314 10.77 5.86 0.03
C ALA A 314 11.03 7.24 -0.59
N ASP A 315 11.74 8.11 0.13
CA ASP A 315 12.15 9.44 -0.34
C ASP A 315 13.66 9.54 -0.62
N ASN A 316 14.32 8.40 -0.88
CA ASN A 316 15.74 8.30 -1.20
C ASN A 316 16.67 9.03 -0.21
N CYS A 317 16.34 9.02 1.09
CA CYS A 317 17.11 9.72 2.11
C CYS A 317 17.28 11.23 1.81
N SER A 318 16.25 11.87 1.26
CA SER A 318 16.24 13.32 1.00
C SER A 318 16.51 14.14 2.27
N GLN A 319 16.95 15.38 2.10
CA GLN A 319 17.19 16.29 3.22
C GLN A 319 15.89 16.56 4.01
N GLU A 320 14.78 16.65 3.29
CA GLU A 320 13.43 16.83 3.84
C GLU A 320 13.03 15.63 4.69
N ALA A 321 13.25 14.40 4.20
CA ALA A 321 12.96 13.17 4.94
C ALA A 321 13.84 13.04 6.20
N LYS A 322 15.12 13.46 6.13
CA LYS A 322 15.99 13.49 7.31
C LYS A 322 15.49 14.47 8.36
N LEU A 323 15.14 15.70 7.97
CA LEU A 323 14.59 16.70 8.90
C LEU A 323 13.29 16.23 9.54
N PHE A 324 12.39 15.64 8.74
CA PHE A 324 11.16 15.03 9.22
C PHE A 324 11.45 13.92 10.23
N MET A 325 12.42 13.05 9.95
CA MET A 325 12.78 11.94 10.82
C MET A 325 13.36 12.43 12.15
N LEU A 326 14.18 13.49 12.15
CA LEU A 326 14.67 14.06 13.41
C LEU A 326 13.55 14.61 14.26
N GLU A 327 12.62 15.34 13.66
CA GLU A 327 11.45 15.83 14.36
C GLU A 327 10.61 14.67 14.90
N ALA A 328 10.42 13.62 14.11
CA ALA A 328 9.71 12.42 14.52
C ALA A 328 10.35 11.80 15.75
N VAL A 329 11.66 11.53 15.70
CA VAL A 329 12.41 10.95 16.81
C VAL A 329 12.32 11.85 18.05
N GLU A 330 12.47 13.16 17.91
CA GLU A 330 12.39 14.11 19.03
C GLU A 330 11.02 14.08 19.70
N VAL A 331 9.93 14.17 18.92
CA VAL A 331 8.56 14.15 19.44
C VAL A 331 8.23 12.77 20.03
N MET A 332 8.63 11.67 19.38
CA MET A 332 8.39 10.32 19.88
C MET A 332 9.09 10.06 21.22
N ILE A 333 10.31 10.59 21.40
CA ILE A 333 11.03 10.53 22.69
C ILE A 333 10.29 11.32 23.77
N ILE A 334 9.88 12.56 23.46
CA ILE A 334 9.28 13.48 24.45
C ILE A 334 7.88 13.03 24.86
N GLU A 335 7.04 12.72 23.88
CA GLU A 335 5.62 12.39 24.08
C GLU A 335 5.38 10.90 24.30
N ASN A 336 6.41 10.06 24.15
CA ASN A 336 6.33 8.60 24.27
C ASN A 336 5.24 8.00 23.36
N ILE A 337 5.23 8.42 22.09
CA ILE A 337 4.30 7.95 21.05
C ILE A 337 5.05 7.10 20.02
N ASN A 338 4.32 6.24 19.30
CA ASN A 338 4.87 5.48 18.19
C ASN A 338 4.89 6.32 16.89
N PHE A 339 5.56 5.81 15.85
CA PHE A 339 5.72 6.54 14.59
C PHE A 339 4.39 6.78 13.88
N GLU A 340 3.44 5.83 13.95
CA GLU A 340 2.11 5.98 13.36
C GLU A 340 1.32 7.13 14.02
N ASP A 341 1.38 7.24 15.35
CA ASP A 341 0.72 8.31 16.10
C ASP A 341 1.38 9.68 15.85
N PHE A 342 2.69 9.71 15.64
CA PHE A 342 3.37 10.90 15.13
C PHE A 342 2.89 11.29 13.73
N MET A 343 2.74 10.33 12.81
CA MET A 343 2.20 10.59 11.47
C MET A 343 0.76 11.12 11.54
N LYS A 344 -0.07 10.60 12.45
CA LYS A 344 -1.43 11.10 12.70
C LYS A 344 -1.41 12.57 13.13
N LEU A 345 -0.57 12.91 14.11
CA LEU A 345 -0.39 14.28 14.56
C LEU A 345 0.01 15.22 13.41
N LYS A 346 0.90 14.75 12.51
CA LYS A 346 1.33 15.53 11.34
C LYS A 346 0.21 15.74 10.33
N VAL A 347 -0.58 14.70 10.06
CA VAL A 347 -1.76 14.81 9.18
C VAL A 347 -2.80 15.74 9.80
N ASP A 348 -3.08 15.64 11.10
CA ASP A 348 -4.01 16.56 11.78
C ASP A 348 -3.57 18.01 11.64
N ASN A 349 -2.29 18.31 11.91
CA ASN A 349 -1.75 19.65 11.75
C ASN A 349 -1.85 20.14 10.29
N LEU A 350 -1.54 19.28 9.31
CA LEU A 350 -1.69 19.61 7.89
C LEU A 350 -3.14 19.98 7.54
N LEU A 351 -4.13 19.32 8.15
CA LEU A 351 -5.55 19.56 7.87
C LEU A 351 -6.12 20.77 8.60
N VAL A 352 -5.50 21.19 9.71
CA VAL A 352 -5.78 22.48 10.34
C VAL A 352 -5.38 23.62 9.39
N ASP A 353 -4.19 23.51 8.77
CA ASP A 353 -3.66 24.55 7.89
C ASP A 353 -4.27 24.50 6.47
N ASN A 354 -4.53 23.30 5.97
CA ASN A 354 -5.11 23.04 4.66
C ASN A 354 -6.15 21.90 4.72
N PRO A 355 -7.43 22.21 4.98
CA PRO A 355 -8.50 21.21 5.04
C PRO A 355 -8.70 20.40 3.74
N LEU A 356 -8.16 20.87 2.62
CA LEU A 356 -8.24 20.19 1.33
C LEU A 356 -6.99 19.36 1.01
N ALA A 357 -6.00 19.27 1.91
CA ALA A 357 -4.74 18.59 1.67
C ALA A 357 -4.87 17.09 1.38
N LEU A 358 -6.03 16.47 1.64
CA LEU A 358 -6.27 15.09 1.27
C LEU A 358 -6.95 14.93 -0.10
N LEU A 359 -7.43 16.03 -0.70
CA LEU A 359 -8.22 15.99 -1.91
C LEU A 359 -7.34 16.20 -3.14
N GLU A 360 -7.51 15.31 -4.10
CA GLU A 360 -6.98 15.47 -5.46
C GLU A 360 -8.14 15.93 -6.34
N ILE A 361 -8.16 17.21 -6.73
CA ILE A 361 -9.26 17.83 -7.49
C ILE A 361 -8.66 18.59 -8.67
N ASP A 362 -9.29 18.48 -9.84
CA ASP A 362 -9.00 19.38 -10.95
C ASP A 362 -9.40 20.83 -10.58
N CYS A 363 -8.42 21.73 -10.63
CA CYS A 363 -8.57 23.12 -10.24
C CYS A 363 -9.71 23.85 -10.98
N ASP A 364 -10.07 23.39 -12.19
CA ASP A 364 -11.16 23.96 -12.98
C ASP A 364 -12.57 23.68 -12.41
N GLN A 365 -12.70 22.68 -11.53
CA GLN A 365 -13.98 22.32 -10.91
C GLN A 365 -14.24 23.04 -9.58
N ILE A 366 -13.21 23.61 -8.96
CA ILE A 366 -13.27 24.20 -7.61
C ILE A 366 -14.41 25.23 -7.47
N GLN A 367 -14.62 26.08 -8.48
CA GLN A 367 -15.64 27.12 -8.42
C GLN A 367 -17.07 26.55 -8.27
N GLN A 368 -17.33 25.37 -8.84
CA GLN A 368 -18.62 24.69 -8.77
C GLN A 368 -18.88 24.15 -7.36
N TRP A 369 -17.85 23.65 -6.70
CA TRP A 369 -17.90 23.12 -5.34
C TRP A 369 -17.96 24.23 -4.29
N GLN A 370 -17.23 25.33 -4.49
CA GLN A 370 -17.20 26.47 -3.57
C GLN A 370 -18.59 27.07 -3.30
N THR A 371 -19.41 27.21 -4.33
CA THR A 371 -20.76 27.77 -4.17
C THR A 371 -21.62 26.91 -3.25
N LEU A 372 -21.46 25.58 -3.33
CA LEU A 372 -22.20 24.63 -2.53
C LEU A 372 -21.62 24.50 -1.11
N ALA A 373 -20.29 24.51 -0.99
CA ALA A 373 -19.56 24.48 0.28
C ALA A 373 -19.85 25.71 1.16
N GLN A 374 -19.94 26.90 0.55
CA GLN A 374 -20.18 28.17 1.23
C GLN A 374 -21.68 28.46 1.44
N HIS A 375 -22.57 27.58 0.99
CA HIS A 375 -24.01 27.80 1.12
C HIS A 375 -24.44 27.69 2.58
N THR A 376 -25.03 28.77 3.10
CA THR A 376 -25.67 28.81 4.41
C THR A 376 -27.18 28.93 4.27
N ALA A 377 -27.92 28.39 5.24
CA ALA A 377 -29.37 28.47 5.22
C ALA A 377 -29.83 29.93 5.33
N PRO A 378 -30.85 30.38 4.56
CA PRO A 378 -31.42 31.71 4.71
C PRO A 378 -31.94 31.94 6.13
N SER A 379 -31.93 33.18 6.60
CA SER A 379 -32.42 33.53 7.94
C SER A 379 -33.85 33.07 8.22
N SER A 380 -34.73 33.06 7.22
CA SER A 380 -36.09 32.53 7.37
C SER A 380 -36.14 31.03 7.67
N VAL A 381 -35.18 30.26 7.14
CA VAL A 381 -35.04 28.83 7.43
C VAL A 381 -34.42 28.64 8.82
N GLN A 382 -33.35 29.37 9.13
CA GLN A 382 -32.73 29.32 10.47
C GLN A 382 -33.75 29.66 11.56
N SER A 383 -34.48 30.77 11.45
CA SER A 383 -35.51 31.16 12.40
C SER A 383 -36.65 30.14 12.53
N LYS A 384 -36.97 29.40 11.46
CA LYS A 384 -37.93 28.29 11.54
C LYS A 384 -37.35 27.18 12.42
N ILE A 385 -36.12 26.75 12.15
CA ILE A 385 -35.44 25.68 12.90
C ILE A 385 -35.28 26.07 14.38
N ASP A 386 -34.84 27.30 14.67
CA ASP A 386 -34.68 27.82 16.03
C ASP A 386 -36.00 27.90 16.81
N SER A 387 -37.13 27.95 16.11
CA SER A 387 -38.47 27.98 16.70
C SER A 387 -39.08 26.59 16.96
N LEU A 388 -38.43 25.53 16.50
CA LEU A 388 -38.89 24.16 16.72
C LEU A 388 -38.79 23.78 18.20
N PRO A 389 -39.59 22.80 18.67
CA PRO A 389 -39.54 22.36 20.06
C PRO A 389 -38.15 21.80 20.39
N SER A 390 -37.39 22.53 21.21
CA SER A 390 -36.04 22.17 21.64
C SER A 390 -35.97 21.90 23.14
N SER A 391 -35.04 21.04 23.56
CA SER A 391 -34.74 20.77 24.97
C SER A 391 -33.28 20.36 25.11
N TRP A 392 -32.73 20.39 26.32
CA TRP A 392 -31.34 20.03 26.59
C TRP A 392 -30.90 18.62 26.12
N THR A 393 -31.83 17.72 25.77
CA THR A 393 -31.55 16.41 25.18
C THR A 393 -32.08 16.24 23.75
N ASN A 394 -32.63 17.30 23.15
CA ASN A 394 -33.51 17.19 21.98
C ASN A 394 -33.52 18.50 21.17
N ASP A 395 -32.41 18.81 20.50
CA ASP A 395 -32.28 20.05 19.74
C ASP A 395 -32.42 19.83 18.24
N PHE A 396 -32.86 20.85 17.53
CA PHE A 396 -32.78 20.93 16.07
C PHE A 396 -31.73 21.96 15.72
N TYR A 397 -30.78 21.59 14.87
CA TYR A 397 -29.83 22.57 14.33
C TYR A 397 -29.28 22.12 12.99
N ILE A 398 -28.99 23.09 12.13
CA ILE A 398 -28.42 22.84 10.81
C ILE A 398 -26.95 22.46 10.98
N GLN A 399 -26.58 21.36 10.37
CA GLN A 399 -25.23 20.81 10.39
C GLN A 399 -24.45 21.36 9.20
N GLU A 400 -23.88 22.55 9.38
CA GLU A 400 -23.07 23.22 8.36
C GLU A 400 -21.73 22.50 8.14
N LEU A 401 -21.20 22.62 6.92
CA LEU A 401 -19.93 21.99 6.52
C LEU A 401 -18.76 22.38 7.45
N ASP A 402 -18.72 23.64 7.90
CA ASP A 402 -17.66 24.17 8.75
C ASP A 402 -17.73 23.62 10.19
N ASN A 403 -18.91 23.18 10.64
CA ASN A 403 -19.14 22.63 11.98
C ASN A 403 -18.93 21.10 12.04
N ALA A 404 -18.57 20.48 10.93
CA ALA A 404 -18.28 19.05 10.88
C ALA A 404 -17.02 18.71 11.69
N GLY A 405 -17.10 17.69 12.55
CA GLY A 405 -15.94 17.22 13.33
C GLY A 405 -14.84 16.56 12.50
N GLY A 406 -15.19 15.97 11.35
CA GLY A 406 -14.25 15.27 10.47
C GLY A 406 -13.59 16.21 9.47
N THR A 407 -12.29 16.04 9.21
CA THR A 407 -11.51 16.85 8.27
C THR A 407 -11.65 16.41 6.80
N ALA A 408 -12.18 15.20 6.56
CA ALA A 408 -12.38 14.70 5.21
C ALA A 408 -13.62 15.31 4.55
N VAL A 409 -13.39 16.02 3.44
CA VAL A 409 -14.43 16.54 2.55
C VAL A 409 -14.76 15.49 1.49
N ASN A 410 -16.03 15.36 1.14
CA ASN A 410 -16.52 14.61 0.01
C ASN A 410 -17.23 15.56 -0.95
N MET A 411 -16.83 15.50 -2.22
CA MET A 411 -17.44 16.24 -3.31
C MET A 411 -17.84 15.26 -4.40
N ASP A 412 -19.14 15.14 -4.63
CA ASP A 412 -19.67 14.15 -5.55
C ASP A 412 -20.66 14.75 -6.55
N TYR A 413 -20.69 14.21 -7.77
CA TYR A 413 -21.62 14.59 -8.82
C TYR A 413 -22.11 13.35 -9.56
N PHE A 414 -23.43 13.18 -9.56
CA PHE A 414 -24.12 12.10 -10.24
C PHE A 414 -25.17 12.70 -11.18
N GLY A 415 -24.99 12.52 -12.48
CA GLY A 415 -25.83 13.14 -13.50
C GLY A 415 -26.39 12.20 -14.54
N VAL A 416 -27.52 12.59 -15.15
CA VAL A 416 -28.10 11.94 -16.33
C VAL A 416 -28.26 13.00 -17.41
N LYS A 417 -27.61 12.78 -18.55
CA LYS A 417 -27.79 13.61 -19.75
C LYS A 417 -29.08 13.19 -20.44
N ILE A 418 -30.00 14.12 -20.62
CA ILE A 418 -31.30 13.95 -21.28
C ILE A 418 -31.34 14.81 -22.54
N THR A 419 -31.33 14.15 -23.70
CA THR A 419 -31.47 14.83 -25.01
C THR A 419 -32.93 15.09 -25.34
N ASN A 420 -33.83 14.18 -24.96
CA ASN A 420 -35.28 14.33 -25.13
C ASN A 420 -35.98 14.09 -23.79
N LEU A 421 -36.65 15.12 -23.26
CA LEU A 421 -37.44 15.00 -22.01
C LEU A 421 -38.61 14.03 -22.18
N PRO A 422 -38.98 13.26 -21.14
CA PRO A 422 -40.04 12.26 -21.25
C PRO A 422 -41.41 12.89 -21.50
N VAL A 423 -42.33 12.07 -22.01
CA VAL A 423 -43.74 12.41 -22.18
C VAL A 423 -44.46 12.36 -20.83
N LYS A 424 -45.30 13.36 -20.57
CA LYS A 424 -46.16 13.41 -19.38
C LYS A 424 -47.16 12.25 -19.42
N PRO A 425 -47.25 11.44 -18.35
CA PRO A 425 -48.24 10.37 -18.30
C PRO A 425 -49.65 10.95 -18.41
N ASN A 426 -50.56 10.20 -19.04
CA ASN A 426 -51.97 10.53 -19.14
C ASN A 426 -52.31 11.87 -19.86
N THR A 427 -51.42 12.36 -20.74
CA THR A 427 -51.71 13.53 -21.58
C THR A 427 -52.14 13.11 -23.00
N ASN A 428 -53.25 13.66 -23.49
CA ASN A 428 -53.76 13.43 -24.84
C ASN A 428 -54.14 14.77 -25.51
N PRO A 429 -53.41 15.24 -26.54
CA PRO A 429 -52.27 14.56 -27.20
C PRO A 429 -51.03 14.47 -26.28
N PRO A 430 -50.10 13.54 -26.55
CA PRO A 430 -48.86 13.40 -25.79
C PRO A 430 -48.10 14.72 -25.71
N SER A 431 -47.83 15.18 -24.49
CA SER A 431 -47.05 16.39 -24.23
C SER A 431 -45.78 16.05 -23.46
N ARG A 432 -44.64 16.63 -23.83
CA ARG A 432 -43.38 16.43 -23.09
C ARG A 432 -43.31 17.33 -21.87
N TYR A 433 -42.59 16.91 -20.84
CA TYR A 433 -42.21 17.80 -19.76
C TYR A 433 -41.31 18.92 -20.29
N THR A 434 -41.44 20.12 -19.72
CA THR A 434 -40.33 21.08 -19.67
C THR A 434 -39.34 20.66 -18.58
N ALA A 435 -38.10 21.19 -18.61
CA ALA A 435 -37.09 20.79 -17.63
C ALA A 435 -37.51 21.11 -16.18
N ASN A 436 -38.09 22.29 -15.94
CA ASN A 436 -38.65 22.69 -14.64
C ASN A 436 -39.77 21.74 -14.18
N GLU A 437 -40.71 21.41 -15.07
CA GLU A 437 -41.80 20.49 -14.72
C GLU A 437 -41.28 19.09 -14.41
N TYR A 438 -40.27 18.62 -15.14
CA TYR A 438 -39.67 17.32 -14.90
C TYR A 438 -38.87 17.28 -13.59
N LEU A 439 -38.12 18.33 -13.28
CA LEU A 439 -37.42 18.45 -12.00
C LEU A 439 -38.40 18.43 -10.83
N ASN A 440 -39.51 19.16 -10.94
CA ASN A 440 -40.56 19.14 -9.91
C ASN A 440 -41.27 17.78 -9.82
N TYR A 441 -41.42 17.06 -10.94
CA TYR A 441 -41.90 15.68 -10.94
C TYR A 441 -40.95 14.75 -10.20
N ILE A 442 -39.64 14.82 -10.46
CA ILE A 442 -38.61 14.05 -9.75
C ILE A 442 -38.69 14.33 -8.25
N ARG A 443 -38.69 15.60 -7.85
CA ARG A 443 -38.77 16.01 -6.43
C ARG A 443 -39.97 15.41 -5.68
N ARG A 444 -41.14 15.39 -6.32
CA ARG A 444 -42.38 14.89 -5.70
C ARG A 444 -42.50 13.37 -5.71
N ASN A 445 -41.73 12.70 -6.55
CA ASN A 445 -41.72 11.24 -6.67
C ASN A 445 -40.30 10.70 -6.41
N PHE A 446 -39.56 11.35 -5.50
CA PHE A 446 -38.12 11.13 -5.35
C PHE A 446 -37.76 9.66 -5.06
N ASN A 447 -38.58 8.99 -4.25
CA ASN A 447 -38.43 7.58 -3.90
C ASN A 447 -38.58 6.63 -5.09
N ASP A 448 -39.24 7.04 -6.19
CA ASP A 448 -39.29 6.23 -7.42
C ASP A 448 -37.95 6.21 -8.15
N PHE A 449 -37.04 7.12 -7.78
CA PHE A 449 -35.74 7.30 -8.42
C PHE A 449 -34.58 6.80 -7.57
N VAL A 450 -34.74 6.39 -6.32
CA VAL A 450 -33.62 5.92 -5.48
C VAL A 450 -33.89 4.51 -4.93
N ASP A 451 -32.82 3.77 -4.63
CA ASP A 451 -32.84 2.50 -3.88
C ASP A 451 -32.10 2.67 -2.55
N GLY A 452 -32.37 1.78 -1.58
CA GLY A 452 -31.66 1.73 -0.30
C GLY A 452 -32.15 2.73 0.75
N SER A 453 -32.64 3.90 0.35
CA SER A 453 -33.16 4.92 1.27
C SER A 453 -34.54 5.46 0.88
N THR A 454 -35.29 5.97 1.86
CA THR A 454 -36.57 6.66 1.61
C THR A 454 -36.56 8.09 2.14
N PHE A 455 -37.16 8.99 1.37
CA PHE A 455 -37.25 10.42 1.66
C PHE A 455 -38.70 10.77 1.95
N GLN A 456 -38.98 11.26 3.14
CA GLN A 456 -40.34 11.55 3.60
C GLN A 456 -40.38 12.89 4.35
N PRO A 457 -41.48 13.65 4.27
CA PRO A 457 -41.67 14.79 5.16
C PRO A 457 -41.49 14.37 6.62
N TYR A 458 -40.82 15.19 7.42
CA TYR A 458 -40.53 14.86 8.81
C TYR A 458 -41.83 14.77 9.64
N CYS A 459 -42.12 13.56 10.13
CA CYS A 459 -43.36 13.23 10.82
C CYS A 459 -43.15 12.63 12.22
N GLU A 460 -41.89 12.56 12.70
CA GLU A 460 -41.56 12.04 14.05
C GLU A 460 -42.16 12.88 15.18
N ILE A 461 -42.49 14.14 14.87
CA ILE A 461 -43.31 14.99 15.72
C ILE A 461 -44.66 15.19 15.02
N GLU A 462 -45.72 14.64 15.58
CA GLU A 462 -47.07 14.61 14.98
C GLU A 462 -47.56 16.02 14.57
N SER A 463 -47.29 17.04 15.39
CA SER A 463 -47.68 18.43 15.11
C SER A 463 -46.95 19.06 13.90
N MET A 464 -45.82 18.49 13.47
CA MET A 464 -45.07 18.95 12.30
C MET A 464 -45.49 18.23 11.02
N CYS A 465 -46.00 17.00 11.11
CA CYS A 465 -46.21 16.13 9.95
C CYS A 465 -47.06 16.76 8.84
N GLU A 466 -48.23 17.32 9.17
CA GLU A 466 -49.08 17.99 8.18
C GLU A 466 -48.41 19.23 7.59
N THR A 467 -47.70 20.00 8.43
CA THR A 467 -46.99 21.22 8.00
C THR A 467 -45.87 20.90 7.03
N GLU A 468 -45.01 19.93 7.34
CA GLU A 468 -43.90 19.53 6.49
C GLU A 468 -44.38 18.83 5.21
N THR A 469 -45.43 18.01 5.30
CA THR A 469 -46.06 17.37 4.13
C THR A 469 -46.62 18.42 3.17
N ASN A 470 -47.37 19.39 3.67
CA ASN A 470 -47.95 20.46 2.86
C ASN A 470 -46.86 21.37 2.27
N LEU A 471 -45.83 21.70 3.04
CA LEU A 471 -44.73 22.55 2.59
C LEU A 471 -43.92 21.85 1.49
N TRP A 472 -43.58 20.57 1.68
CA TRP A 472 -42.89 19.78 0.66
C TRP A 472 -43.74 19.62 -0.61
N ALA A 473 -45.05 19.39 -0.48
CA ALA A 473 -45.94 19.28 -1.64
C ALA A 473 -46.17 20.61 -2.38
N SER A 474 -45.82 21.75 -1.79
CA SER A 474 -46.08 23.07 -2.34
C SER A 474 -45.23 23.40 -3.58
N ASN A 475 -45.45 24.61 -4.13
CA ASN A 475 -44.64 25.18 -5.20
C ASN A 475 -43.40 25.94 -4.68
N ASN A 476 -43.23 26.05 -3.36
CA ASN A 476 -42.04 26.60 -2.71
C ASN A 476 -41.73 25.78 -1.45
N PRO A 477 -40.99 24.67 -1.57
CA PRO A 477 -40.65 23.81 -0.45
C PRO A 477 -39.57 24.39 0.48
N THR A 478 -39.09 25.63 0.28
CA THR A 478 -38.05 26.21 1.14
C THR A 478 -38.47 26.15 2.61
N GLY A 479 -37.61 25.59 3.45
CA GLY A 479 -37.83 25.33 4.87
C GLY A 479 -38.44 23.97 5.18
N SER A 480 -38.86 23.16 4.20
CA SER A 480 -39.39 21.81 4.46
C SER A 480 -38.31 20.91 5.06
N ILE A 481 -38.68 20.14 6.08
CA ILE A 481 -37.80 19.18 6.74
C ILE A 481 -38.14 17.79 6.23
N ILE A 482 -37.11 17.05 5.80
CA ILE A 482 -37.22 15.73 5.20
C ILE A 482 -36.43 14.75 6.07
N TYR A 483 -37.11 13.69 6.49
CA TYR A 483 -36.51 12.51 7.08
C TYR A 483 -36.00 11.59 5.98
N ILE A 484 -34.81 11.03 6.18
CA ILE A 484 -34.17 10.06 5.31
C ILE A 484 -33.95 8.79 6.11
N ASP A 485 -34.64 7.72 5.72
CA ASP A 485 -34.38 6.36 6.21
C ASP A 485 -33.11 5.86 5.52
N ILE A 486 -32.00 5.82 6.25
CA ILE A 486 -30.70 5.37 5.76
C ILE A 486 -30.37 4.07 6.49
N PRO A 487 -30.05 2.97 5.78
CA PRO A 487 -29.76 1.70 6.41
C PRO A 487 -28.65 1.81 7.47
N GLY A 488 -29.04 1.65 8.73
CA GLY A 488 -28.12 1.64 9.88
C GLY A 488 -27.93 2.98 10.59
N ASP A 489 -28.30 4.12 10.00
CA ASP A 489 -28.16 5.44 10.64
C ASP A 489 -29.03 6.52 9.99
N ASP A 490 -30.21 6.78 10.55
CA ASP A 490 -31.20 7.72 10.00
C ASP A 490 -30.69 9.16 9.87
N GLY A 491 -31.21 9.89 8.87
CA GLY A 491 -30.78 11.26 8.58
C GLY A 491 -31.94 12.25 8.50
N VAL A 492 -31.67 13.53 8.79
CA VAL A 492 -32.61 14.62 8.51
C VAL A 492 -31.94 15.72 7.70
N VAL A 493 -32.68 16.28 6.75
CA VAL A 493 -32.26 17.42 5.95
C VAL A 493 -33.35 18.50 5.90
N VAL A 494 -32.94 19.73 5.64
CA VAL A 494 -33.85 20.87 5.41
C VAL A 494 -33.66 21.44 4.01
N CYS A 495 -34.76 21.75 3.31
CA CYS A 495 -34.72 22.47 2.04
C CYS A 495 -34.31 23.93 2.28
N SER A 496 -33.02 24.22 2.22
CA SER A 496 -32.49 25.55 2.54
C SER A 496 -32.67 26.55 1.39
N LYS A 497 -32.85 26.07 0.16
CA LYS A 497 -33.07 26.91 -1.03
C LYS A 497 -33.88 26.18 -2.09
N TYR A 498 -34.77 26.91 -2.75
CA TYR A 498 -35.52 26.41 -3.91
C TYR A 498 -35.59 27.44 -5.02
N THR A 499 -35.40 26.97 -6.26
CA THR A 499 -35.63 27.71 -7.49
C THR A 499 -36.35 26.81 -8.49
N ASN A 500 -36.68 27.31 -9.68
CA ASN A 500 -37.30 26.48 -10.71
C ASN A 500 -36.36 25.39 -11.27
N SER A 501 -35.04 25.63 -11.24
CA SER A 501 -34.04 24.73 -11.86
C SER A 501 -33.18 23.95 -10.86
N TYR A 502 -33.30 24.21 -9.56
CA TYR A 502 -32.62 23.44 -8.52
C TYR A 502 -33.20 23.71 -7.12
N TRP A 503 -32.90 22.82 -6.17
CA TRP A 503 -33.05 23.04 -4.73
C TRP A 503 -31.83 22.53 -3.97
N TYR A 504 -31.62 23.04 -2.77
CA TYR A 504 -30.57 22.60 -1.85
C TYR A 504 -31.20 21.93 -0.64
N PHE A 505 -30.59 20.82 -0.23
CA PHE A 505 -30.72 20.26 1.10
C PHE A 505 -29.47 20.56 1.91
N MET A 506 -29.67 20.97 3.16
CA MET A 506 -28.61 20.98 4.17
C MET A 506 -28.93 19.92 5.22
N THR A 507 -27.89 19.24 5.68
CA THR A 507 -27.98 18.26 6.76
C THR A 507 -28.37 18.93 8.07
N MET A 508 -29.09 18.20 8.92
CA MET A 508 -29.63 18.75 10.15
C MET A 508 -29.66 17.68 11.24
N ASN A 509 -29.28 18.07 12.45
CA ASN A 509 -29.54 17.25 13.63
C ASN A 509 -31.03 17.35 13.98
N SER A 510 -31.61 16.23 14.40
CA SER A 510 -32.97 16.24 14.96
C SER A 510 -33.05 15.37 16.22
N PRO A 511 -34.04 15.65 17.07
CA PRO A 511 -34.47 14.78 18.16
C PRO A 511 -34.48 13.28 17.95
N HIS A 512 -35.04 12.84 16.81
CA HIS A 512 -35.35 11.42 16.60
C HIS A 512 -34.22 10.70 15.86
N ALA A 513 -33.63 11.36 14.87
CA ALA A 513 -32.55 10.78 14.06
C ALA A 513 -31.15 11.08 14.62
N GLY A 514 -31.02 12.01 15.58
CA GLY A 514 -29.71 12.47 16.03
C GLY A 514 -28.99 13.30 14.96
N ASN A 515 -27.65 13.23 14.99
CA ASN A 515 -26.80 13.89 14.00
C ASN A 515 -26.85 13.13 12.68
N HIS A 516 -27.04 13.85 11.57
CA HIS A 516 -26.82 13.26 10.26
C HIS A 516 -25.36 12.74 10.17
N PRO A 517 -25.10 11.58 9.53
CA PRO A 517 -23.76 10.98 9.44
C PRO A 517 -22.69 11.93 8.86
N VAL A 518 -23.14 12.81 7.97
CA VAL A 518 -22.35 13.87 7.34
C VAL A 518 -22.98 15.25 7.55
N SER A 519 -22.15 16.28 7.45
CA SER A 519 -22.48 17.70 7.49
C SER A 519 -22.20 18.34 6.16
N GLY A 520 -23.15 19.08 5.58
CA GLY A 520 -22.93 19.79 4.34
C GLY A 520 -24.19 20.13 3.57
N THR A 521 -24.01 20.38 2.27
CA THR A 521 -25.08 20.80 1.36
C THR A 521 -25.11 19.92 0.11
N ARG A 522 -26.31 19.49 -0.27
CA ARG A 522 -26.54 18.72 -1.50
C ARG A 522 -27.52 19.46 -2.41
N GLN A 523 -27.10 19.69 -3.64
CA GLN A 523 -27.89 20.30 -4.70
C GLN A 523 -28.53 19.22 -5.58
N PHE A 524 -29.80 19.44 -5.89
CA PHE A 524 -30.54 18.69 -6.90
C PHE A 524 -31.01 19.67 -7.96
N GLY A 525 -30.82 19.36 -9.23
CA GLY A 525 -31.19 20.31 -10.26
C GLY A 525 -30.99 19.81 -11.68
N TYR A 526 -31.05 20.76 -12.61
CA TYR A 526 -30.61 20.53 -13.97
C TYR A 526 -29.80 21.71 -14.53
N GLU A 527 -28.88 21.39 -15.43
CA GLU A 527 -28.10 22.34 -16.24
C GLU A 527 -28.44 22.17 -17.72
N VAL A 528 -28.37 23.25 -18.50
CA VAL A 528 -28.60 23.22 -19.96
C VAL A 528 -27.26 23.18 -20.66
N ASN A 529 -27.06 22.18 -21.52
CA ASN A 529 -25.85 22.02 -22.32
C ASN A 529 -25.90 22.89 -23.58
N ASN A 530 -24.74 23.16 -24.18
CA ASN A 530 -24.62 23.94 -25.42
C ASN A 530 -25.37 23.32 -26.62
N ASP A 531 -25.60 22.00 -26.61
CA ASP A 531 -26.36 21.27 -27.63
C ASP A 531 -27.88 21.29 -27.38
N GLY A 532 -28.35 22.00 -26.34
CA GLY A 532 -29.75 22.08 -25.94
C GLY A 532 -30.28 20.88 -25.13
N SER A 533 -29.42 19.89 -24.85
CA SER A 533 -29.75 18.81 -23.90
C SER A 533 -29.64 19.29 -22.45
N TYR A 534 -30.07 18.46 -21.51
CA TYR A 534 -30.08 18.79 -20.08
C TYR A 534 -29.25 17.77 -19.30
N ASN A 535 -28.51 18.21 -18.28
CA ASN A 535 -27.96 17.30 -17.27
C ASN A 535 -28.83 17.42 -16.02
N PHE A 536 -29.58 16.38 -15.66
CA PHE A 536 -30.27 16.31 -14.37
C PHE A 536 -29.35 15.64 -13.37
N PHE A 537 -29.16 16.23 -12.20
CA PHE A 537 -28.08 15.80 -11.31
C PHE A 537 -28.39 15.91 -9.83
N VAL A 538 -27.58 15.19 -9.06
CA VAL A 538 -27.31 15.38 -7.65
C VAL A 538 -25.84 15.76 -7.51
N ARG A 539 -25.55 16.81 -6.72
CA ARG A 539 -24.20 17.28 -6.42
C ARG A 539 -24.06 17.53 -4.93
N GLY A 540 -23.07 16.94 -4.25
CA GLY A 540 -22.86 17.10 -2.81
C GLY A 540 -21.52 17.76 -2.47
N VAL A 541 -21.51 18.57 -1.41
CA VAL A 541 -20.30 18.85 -0.63
C VAL A 541 -20.61 18.55 0.83
N ASP A 542 -19.97 17.54 1.39
CA ASP A 542 -20.20 17.11 2.77
C ASP A 542 -18.92 16.64 3.47
N ARG A 543 -18.94 16.65 4.81
CA ARG A 543 -17.86 16.22 5.71
C ARG A 543 -18.42 15.30 6.77
N PHE A 544 -17.68 14.28 7.18
CA PHE A 544 -18.11 13.44 8.31
C PHE A 544 -18.19 14.23 9.62
N ASN A 545 -19.15 13.88 10.48
CA ASN A 545 -19.36 14.59 11.75
C ASN A 545 -18.50 14.12 12.92
N ASN A 546 -17.78 13.01 12.78
CA ASN A 546 -16.90 12.50 13.80
C ASN A 546 -15.44 12.85 13.49
N ASN A 547 -14.66 13.14 14.54
CA ASN A 547 -13.23 13.50 14.44
C ASN A 547 -12.48 12.50 13.54
N GLY A 548 -11.87 13.03 12.48
CA GLY A 548 -11.51 12.28 11.29
C GLY A 548 -10.53 11.13 11.51
N ILE A 549 -9.56 11.25 12.43
CA ILE A 549 -8.47 10.26 12.56
C ILE A 549 -8.86 9.02 13.38
N GLU A 550 -9.68 9.14 14.43
CA GLU A 550 -10.09 7.98 15.24
C GLU A 550 -11.07 7.06 14.48
N ASN A 551 -11.94 7.62 13.64
CA ASN A 551 -12.78 6.82 12.75
C ASN A 551 -12.05 6.34 11.50
N LEU A 552 -11.01 7.03 11.02
CA LEU A 552 -10.17 6.52 9.93
C LEU A 552 -9.58 5.15 10.29
N ILE A 553 -9.17 4.91 11.55
CA ILE A 553 -8.71 3.60 12.03
C ILE A 553 -9.84 2.54 11.95
N TYR A 554 -11.08 2.90 12.31
CA TYR A 554 -12.26 2.01 12.18
C TYR A 554 -12.63 1.72 10.72
N VAL A 555 -12.45 2.70 9.84
CA VAL A 555 -12.64 2.58 8.39
C VAL A 555 -11.54 1.71 7.75
N PHE A 556 -10.30 1.83 8.23
CA PHE A 556 -9.14 1.09 7.74
C PHE A 556 -9.10 -0.38 8.17
N SER A 557 -9.75 -0.74 9.28
CA SER A 557 -9.85 -2.12 9.76
C SER A 557 -10.91 -2.95 9.00
N LEU A 558 -11.86 -2.29 8.32
CA LEU A 558 -12.89 -2.95 7.51
C LEU A 558 -12.68 -2.86 6.00
N GLY A 559 -11.66 -2.13 5.53
CA GLY A 559 -11.27 -2.08 4.12
C GLY A 559 -12.31 -1.48 3.17
N GLY A 560 -13.36 -0.85 3.69
CA GLY A 560 -14.49 -0.32 2.92
C GLY A 560 -14.35 1.15 2.55
N ASP A 561 -14.91 1.52 1.40
CA ASP A 561 -15.18 2.91 1.04
C ASP A 561 -16.33 3.45 1.91
N VAL A 562 -16.06 4.44 2.75
CA VAL A 562 -17.04 5.04 3.67
C VAL A 562 -18.23 5.67 2.98
N PHE A 563 -18.08 6.02 1.70
CA PHE A 563 -19.16 6.59 0.90
C PHE A 563 -19.84 5.55 0.02
N ALA A 564 -19.51 4.25 0.12
CA ALA A 564 -20.10 3.21 -0.73
C ALA A 564 -21.63 3.21 -0.70
N GLY A 565 -22.25 3.34 0.49
CA GLY A 565 -23.71 3.40 0.59
C GLY A 565 -24.32 4.66 -0.05
N SER A 566 -23.62 5.79 0.02
CA SER A 566 -24.01 7.03 -0.66
C SER A 566 -23.85 6.90 -2.17
N ASP A 567 -22.75 6.29 -2.62
CA ASP A 567 -22.48 6.01 -4.03
C ASP A 567 -23.57 5.11 -4.62
N ASP A 568 -23.90 4.00 -3.96
CA ASP A 568 -24.97 3.09 -4.38
C ASP A 568 -26.32 3.83 -4.49
N LEU A 569 -26.65 4.68 -3.51
CA LEU A 569 -27.84 5.51 -3.52
C LEU A 569 -27.88 6.43 -4.74
N TRP A 570 -26.80 7.16 -5.04
CA TRP A 570 -26.80 8.13 -6.14
C TRP A 570 -26.60 7.49 -7.51
N GLU A 571 -25.94 6.34 -7.61
CA GLU A 571 -25.87 5.52 -8.83
C GLU A 571 -27.24 4.90 -9.15
N SER A 572 -28.01 4.52 -8.12
CA SER A 572 -29.41 4.11 -8.29
C SER A 572 -30.27 5.26 -8.83
N PHE A 573 -30.03 6.51 -8.36
CA PHE A 573 -30.64 7.72 -8.92
C PHE A 573 -30.40 7.86 -10.42
N GLN A 574 -29.14 7.76 -10.86
CA GLN A 574 -28.83 7.85 -12.28
C GLN A 574 -29.51 6.75 -13.09
N THR A 575 -29.48 5.52 -12.58
CA THR A 575 -30.02 4.34 -13.25
C THR A 575 -31.53 4.41 -13.41
N LYS A 576 -32.25 4.71 -12.32
CA LYS A 576 -33.71 4.81 -12.33
C LYS A 576 -34.20 6.02 -13.11
N LEU A 577 -33.51 7.17 -13.01
CA LEU A 577 -33.85 8.36 -13.79
C LEU A 577 -33.70 8.09 -15.29
N LYS A 578 -32.56 7.56 -15.73
CA LYS A 578 -32.35 7.14 -17.13
C LYS A 578 -33.43 6.17 -17.61
N THR A 579 -33.72 5.16 -16.79
CA THR A 579 -34.73 4.14 -17.11
C THR A 579 -36.11 4.75 -17.28
N HIS A 580 -36.52 5.61 -16.34
CA HIS A 580 -37.79 6.32 -16.40
C HIS A 580 -37.88 7.16 -17.68
N VAL A 581 -36.86 7.96 -18.00
CA VAL A 581 -36.85 8.81 -19.20
C VAL A 581 -37.02 7.97 -20.46
N ASN A 582 -36.23 6.91 -20.61
CA ASN A 582 -36.24 6.06 -21.81
C ASN A 582 -37.55 5.27 -21.95
N ASN A 583 -38.15 4.82 -20.84
CA ASN A 583 -39.44 4.13 -20.84
C ASN A 583 -40.62 5.07 -21.15
N ASN A 584 -40.45 6.38 -20.98
CA ASN A 584 -41.48 7.38 -21.23
C ASN A 584 -41.20 8.21 -22.49
N LEU A 585 -40.69 7.56 -23.55
CA LEU A 585 -40.45 8.13 -24.87
C LEU A 585 -39.45 9.31 -24.89
N GLY A 586 -38.62 9.44 -23.86
CA GLY A 586 -37.46 10.33 -23.81
C GLY A 586 -36.19 9.66 -24.33
N THR A 587 -35.06 10.34 -24.19
CA THR A 587 -33.73 9.80 -24.55
C THR A 587 -32.69 10.30 -23.57
N SER A 588 -31.98 9.38 -22.93
CA SER A 588 -31.01 9.71 -21.88
C SER A 588 -29.84 8.72 -21.76
N THR A 589 -28.73 9.22 -21.23
CA THR A 589 -27.52 8.47 -20.87
C THR A 589 -27.03 8.88 -19.49
N THR A 590 -26.43 7.96 -18.74
CA THR A 590 -25.73 8.30 -17.50
C THR A 590 -24.48 9.12 -17.82
N ILE A 591 -24.15 10.05 -16.93
CA ILE A 591 -22.86 10.76 -16.92
C ILE A 591 -21.98 10.01 -15.92
N GLU A 592 -20.70 9.82 -16.24
CA GLU A 592 -19.77 9.19 -15.30
C GLU A 592 -19.74 9.98 -13.98
N PRO A 593 -19.92 9.34 -12.82
CA PRO A 593 -19.83 10.02 -11.54
C PRO A 593 -18.48 10.72 -11.36
N ILE A 594 -18.51 11.92 -10.79
CA ILE A 594 -17.30 12.59 -10.31
C ILE A 594 -17.29 12.40 -8.79
N LYS A 595 -16.23 11.79 -8.26
CA LYS A 595 -16.06 11.50 -6.83
C LYS A 595 -14.71 12.06 -6.39
N ASN A 596 -14.72 13.30 -5.91
CA ASN A 596 -13.54 14.00 -5.41
C ASN A 596 -13.51 13.84 -3.88
N ARG A 597 -12.71 12.88 -3.42
CA ARG A 597 -12.59 12.50 -2.01
C ARG A 597 -11.15 12.05 -1.74
N PRO A 598 -10.72 11.99 -0.47
CA PRO A 598 -9.38 11.52 -0.15
C PRO A 598 -9.10 10.13 -0.71
N ASP A 599 -7.92 9.92 -1.30
CA ASP A 599 -7.41 8.57 -1.53
C ASP A 599 -7.01 7.97 -0.17
N TYR A 600 -7.99 7.36 0.49
CA TYR A 600 -7.78 6.75 1.80
C TYR A 600 -6.74 5.63 1.77
N LYS A 601 -6.49 4.98 0.62
CA LYS A 601 -5.40 4.01 0.50
C LYS A 601 -4.05 4.71 0.56
N LYS A 602 -3.90 5.85 -0.13
CA LYS A 602 -2.71 6.72 -0.06
C LYS A 602 -2.51 7.29 1.35
N VAL A 603 -3.57 7.79 1.99
CA VAL A 603 -3.53 8.27 3.39
C VAL A 603 -3.08 7.15 4.33
N LYS A 604 -3.61 5.93 4.19
CA LYS A 604 -3.19 4.77 5.01
C LYS A 604 -1.71 4.49 4.88
N LYS A 605 -1.17 4.53 3.66
CA LYS A 605 0.27 4.36 3.41
C LYS A 605 1.09 5.44 4.10
N VAL A 606 0.65 6.70 4.07
CA VAL A 606 1.32 7.80 4.77
C VAL A 606 1.27 7.61 6.29
N LEU A 607 0.11 7.28 6.86
CA LEU A 607 -0.02 7.05 8.30
C LEU A 607 0.89 5.92 8.80
N LYS A 608 1.06 4.88 7.96
CA LYS A 608 1.97 3.77 8.23
C LYS A 608 3.43 4.06 7.91
N GLY A 609 3.77 5.27 7.49
CA GLY A 609 5.15 5.61 7.10
C GLY A 609 5.63 4.98 5.79
N GLU A 610 4.77 4.31 5.03
CA GLU A 610 5.11 3.70 3.73
C GLU A 610 5.27 4.76 2.63
N LEU A 611 4.70 5.96 2.81
CA LEU A 611 4.85 7.12 1.92
C LEU A 611 5.10 8.39 2.74
N PRO A 612 5.87 9.36 2.21
CA PRO A 612 6.03 10.63 2.88
C PRO A 612 4.74 11.45 2.86
N ILE A 613 4.53 12.27 3.90
CA ILE A 613 3.33 13.13 4.03
C ILE A 613 3.19 14.13 2.87
N THR A 614 4.31 14.50 2.25
CA THR A 614 4.38 15.34 1.05
C THR A 614 3.70 14.72 -0.17
N LYS A 615 3.38 13.42 -0.14
CA LYS A 615 2.57 12.77 -1.18
C LYS A 615 1.07 13.02 -0.98
N LEU A 616 0.63 13.64 0.12
CA LEU A 616 -0.77 14.05 0.26
C LEU A 616 -0.98 15.42 -0.38
N GLY A 617 -2.09 15.57 -1.09
CA GLY A 617 -2.49 16.82 -1.74
C GLY A 617 -2.36 16.75 -3.26
N CYS A 618 -2.63 17.87 -3.90
CA CYS A 618 -2.40 18.04 -5.34
C CYS A 618 -0.88 18.22 -5.56
N ASP A 619 -0.28 17.38 -6.40
CA ASP A 619 1.05 17.66 -6.96
C ASP A 619 0.89 18.86 -7.93
N ASP A 620 1.56 19.98 -7.64
CA ASP A 620 1.69 21.12 -8.58
C ASP A 620 2.59 20.77 -9.78
#